data_AF-A0A7C6NVG4-F1
#
_entry.id   AF-A0A7C6NVG4-F1
#
_cell.length_a   1.000
_cell.length_b   1.000
_cell.length_c   1.000
_cell.angle_alpha   90.00
_cell.angle_beta   90.00
_cell.angle_gamma   90.00
#
_symmetry.space_group_name_H-M   'P 1'
#
loop_
_entity.id
_entity.type
_entity.pdbx_description
1 polymer ?
#
loop_
_entity_poly.entity_id
_entity_poly.type
_entity_poly.pdbx_seq_one_letter_code
_entity_poly.pdbx_strand_id
1 'polypeptide(L)' 'EPMQHKIPADHIVVSVGYTSNKKLYDKIKGDNVHLIGDAIEPENVMGAVWKAYEKAMNI' A
#
# COMPACT_ATOMS: atom_id res chain seq x y z
N GLU A 1 25.48 18.56 17.24
CA GLU A 1 24.05 18.26 17.12
C GLU A 1 23.51 18.86 15.81
N PRO A 2 22.52 18.25 15.14
CA PRO A 2 21.92 18.86 13.96
C PRO A 2 21.27 20.20 14.32
N MET A 3 21.49 21.23 13.52
CA MET A 3 20.95 22.56 13.73
C MET A 3 19.45 22.58 13.42
N GLN A 4 18.62 22.98 14.39
CA GLN A 4 17.17 23.02 14.22
C GLN A 4 16.73 24.25 13.41
N HIS A 5 15.84 24.05 12.43
CA HIS A 5 15.23 25.12 11.64
C HIS A 5 13.70 25.14 11.82
N LYS A 6 13.08 26.33 11.79
CA LYS A 6 11.63 26.51 11.93
C LYS A 6 11.09 27.25 10.71
N ILE A 7 10.04 26.70 10.08
CA ILE A 7 9.36 27.28 8.91
C ILE A 7 7.91 27.58 9.30
N PRO A 8 7.43 28.83 9.23
CA PRO A 8 6.01 29.16 9.47
C PRO A 8 5.10 28.55 8.40
N ALA A 9 4.01 27.91 8.79
CA ALA A 9 2.99 27.36 7.89
C ALA A 9 1.63 27.28 8.59
N ASP A 10 0.54 27.61 7.88
CA ASP A 10 -0.83 27.46 8.38
C ASP A 10 -1.31 25.99 8.30
N HIS A 11 -0.83 25.26 7.29
CA HIS A 11 -1.17 23.86 7.05
C HIS A 11 0.06 23.06 6.62
N ILE A 12 0.09 21.79 7.03
CA ILE A 12 1.11 20.82 6.64
C ILE A 12 0.42 19.66 5.94
N VAL A 13 0.81 19.39 4.70
CA VAL A 13 0.37 18.21 3.96
C VAL A 13 1.46 17.15 4.05
N VAL A 14 1.10 15.97 4.55
CA VAL A 14 2.02 14.83 4.65
C VAL A 14 1.74 13.87 3.50
N SER A 15 2.70 13.75 2.59
CA SER A 15 2.65 12.86 1.43
C SER A 15 3.92 12.01 1.36
N VAL A 16 4.12 11.16 2.37
CA VAL A 16 5.36 10.38 2.59
C VAL A 16 5.20 8.89 2.23
N GLY A 17 4.21 8.58 1.39
CA GLY A 17 3.90 7.22 0.94
C GLY A 17 2.74 6.58 1.69
N TYR A 18 2.55 5.28 1.44
CA TYR A 18 1.43 4.48 1.94
C TYR A 18 1.93 3.26 2.70
N THR A 19 1.09 2.72 3.58
CA THR A 19 1.32 1.43 4.25
C THR A 19 0.23 0.46 3.82
N SER A 20 0.62 -0.75 3.40
CA SER A 20 -0.33 -1.79 3.01
C SER A 20 -1.29 -2.14 4.14
N ASN A 21 -2.57 -2.30 3.81
CA ASN A 21 -3.59 -2.72 4.76
C ASN A 21 -4.03 -4.17 4.50
N LYS A 22 -3.65 -5.07 5.41
CA LYS A 22 -3.94 -6.52 5.34
C LYS A 22 -5.02 -6.97 6.33
N LYS A 23 -5.66 -6.04 7.05
CA LYS A 23 -6.54 -6.35 8.20
C LYS A 23 -7.68 -7.31 7.88
N LEU A 24 -8.32 -7.17 6.72
CA LEU A 24 -9.41 -8.08 6.31
C LEU A 24 -8.84 -9.44 5.90
N TYR A 25 -7.81 -9.46 5.06
CA TYR A 25 -7.15 -10.67 4.60
C TYR A 25 -6.68 -11.52 5.78
N ASP A 26 -6.02 -10.91 6.77
CA ASP A 26 -5.51 -11.63 7.94
C ASP A 26 -6.62 -12.32 8.76
N LYS A 27 -7.84 -11.77 8.74
CA LYS A 27 -9.01 -12.33 9.42
C LYS A 27 -9.66 -13.49 8.68
N ILE A 28 -9.57 -13.53 7.35
CA ILE A 28 -10.36 -14.46 6.52
C ILE A 28 -9.50 -15.37 5.64
N LYS A 29 -8.17 -15.26 5.70
CA LYS A 29 -7.23 -16.03 4.86
C LYS A 29 -7.53 -17.54 4.91
N GLY A 30 -7.46 -18.18 3.75
CA GLY A 30 -7.74 -19.59 3.53
C GLY A 30 -7.53 -19.94 2.06
N ASP A 31 -7.83 -21.18 1.67
CA ASP A 31 -7.43 -21.76 0.37
C ASP A 31 -7.86 -20.94 -0.85
N ASN A 32 -9.06 -20.35 -0.81
CA ASN A 32 -9.65 -19.57 -1.91
C ASN A 32 -9.66 -18.04 -1.64
N VAL A 33 -8.75 -17.57 -0.80
CA VAL A 33 -8.61 -16.13 -0.49
C VAL A 33 -7.25 -15.66 -0.95
N HIS A 34 -7.24 -14.64 -1.81
CA HIS A 34 -6.02 -14.08 -2.37
C HIS A 34 -5.87 -12.61 -1.97
N LEU A 35 -4.67 -12.26 -1.50
CA LEU A 35 -4.26 -10.87 -1.32
C LEU A 35 -3.71 -10.36 -2.66
N ILE A 36 -4.12 -9.16 -3.11
CA ILE A 36 -3.71 -8.54 -4.38
C ILE A 36 -3.55 -7.02 -4.23
N GLY A 37 -2.86 -6.38 -5.18
CA GLY A 37 -2.68 -4.93 -5.26
C GLY A 37 -1.95 -4.30 -4.07
N ASP A 38 -2.26 -3.04 -3.76
CA ASP A 38 -1.61 -2.24 -2.71
C ASP A 38 -1.67 -2.86 -1.31
N ALA A 39 -2.63 -3.76 -1.08
CA ALA A 39 -2.73 -4.51 0.15
C ALA A 39 -1.54 -5.48 0.34
N ILE A 40 -0.83 -5.88 -0.73
CA ILE A 40 0.47 -6.57 -0.65
C ILE A 40 1.59 -5.56 -0.42
N GLU A 41 1.70 -4.59 -1.33
CA GLU A 41 2.75 -3.58 -1.45
C GLU A 41 2.18 -2.39 -2.24
N PRO A 42 2.23 -1.14 -1.73
CA PRO A 42 1.66 0.01 -2.45
C PRO A 42 2.45 0.29 -3.72
N GLU A 43 1.75 0.47 -4.84
CA GLU A 43 2.37 0.68 -6.13
C GLU A 43 1.53 1.58 -7.03
N ASN A 44 1.95 1.76 -8.28
CA ASN A 44 1.14 2.47 -9.26
C ASN A 44 -0.01 1.57 -9.77
N VAL A 45 -1.04 2.20 -10.33
CA VAL A 45 -2.25 1.50 -10.81
C VAL A 45 -1.92 0.39 -11.82
N MET A 46 -0.95 0.60 -12.72
CA MET A 46 -0.56 -0.41 -13.69
C MET A 46 0.00 -1.67 -13.01
N GLY A 47 0.88 -1.50 -12.02
CA GLY A 47 1.46 -2.60 -11.27
C GLY A 47 0.40 -3.40 -10.50
N ALA A 48 -0.50 -2.69 -9.82
CA ALA A 48 -1.60 -3.33 -9.08
C ALA A 48 -2.52 -4.16 -10.01
N VAL A 49 -2.84 -3.63 -11.20
CA VAL A 49 -3.65 -4.34 -12.20
C VAL A 49 -2.89 -5.53 -12.79
N TRP A 50 -1.62 -5.35 -13.16
CA TRP A 50 -0.80 -6.40 -13.75
C TRP A 50 -0.61 -7.58 -12.81
N LYS A 51 -0.27 -7.34 -11.54
CA LYS A 51 -0.11 -8.41 -10.54
C LYS A 51 -1.43 -9.14 -10.27
N ALA A 52 -2.55 -8.43 -10.27
CA ALA A 52 -3.87 -9.07 -10.13
C ALA A 52 -4.20 -9.97 -11.33
N TYR A 53 -3.89 -9.52 -12.54
CA TYR A 53 -4.03 -10.31 -13.77
C TYR A 53 -3.15 -11.56 -13.75
N GLU A 54 -1.87 -11.43 -13.43
CA GLU A 54 -0.96 -12.58 -13.30
C GLU A 54 -1.44 -13.56 -12.23
N LYS A 55 -1.95 -13.04 -11.11
CA LYS A 55 -2.50 -13.90 -10.05
C LYS A 55 -3.71 -14.68 -10.57
N ALA A 56 -4.62 -14.03 -11.30
CA ALA A 56 -5.80 -14.69 -11.85
C ALA A 56 -5.49 -15.76 -12.90
N MET A 57 -4.41 -15.60 -13.68
CA MET A 57 -3.98 -16.59 -14.67
C MET A 57 -3.40 -17.87 -14.06
N ASN A 58 -2.95 -17.82 -12.80
CA ASN A 58 -2.28 -18.92 -12.12
C ASN A 58 -3.14 -19.53 -10.99
N ILE A 59 -4.45 -19.24 -10.98
CA ILE A 59 -5.44 -19.86 -10.10
C ILE A 59 -6.13 -21.00 -10.84
#